data_AF-O67674-F1
#
_entry.id   AF-O67674-F1
#
_cell.length_a   1.000
_cell.length_b   1.000
_cell.length_c   1.000
_cell.angle_alpha   90.00
_cell.angle_beta   90.00
_cell.angle_gamma   90.00
#
_symmetry.space_group_name_H-M   'P 1'
#
loop_
_entity.id
_entity.type
_entity.pdbx_description
1 polymer ?
#
loop_
_entity_poly.entity_id
_entity_poly.type
_entity_poly.pdbx_seq_one_letter_code
_entity_poly.pdbx_strand_id
1 'polypeptide(L)'
;MASIGRAIVRVPKNVKKGQIFKVQMVIIHPMETGLRKDPKTGKKIPAHYITHVDLYFNGKLVTKINTSPGISKNPYFAIKMKAEEAGTLKIVYEDNKGGKWEKEVKINVA
;
A
#
# COMPACT_ATOMS: atom_id res chain seq x y z
N MET A 1 8.67 10.03 -16.28
CA MET A 1 8.44 10.18 -14.83
C MET A 1 7.36 9.20 -14.41
N ALA A 2 7.75 7.99 -14.02
CA ALA A 2 6.83 6.86 -13.92
C ALA A 2 6.09 6.85 -12.58
N SER A 3 4.83 7.29 -12.59
CA SER A 3 3.73 6.79 -11.73
C SER A 3 4.03 6.58 -10.23
N ILE A 4 4.90 7.38 -9.60
CA ILE A 4 5.22 7.20 -8.17
C ILE A 4 3.94 7.41 -7.37
N GLY A 5 3.66 6.45 -6.48
CA GLY A 5 2.47 6.45 -5.66
C GLY A 5 1.21 5.92 -6.35
N ARG A 6 1.28 5.32 -7.54
CA ARG A 6 0.14 4.57 -8.09
C ARG A 6 -0.04 3.26 -7.32
N ALA A 7 -1.22 3.06 -6.73
CA ALA A 7 -1.59 1.78 -6.12
C ALA A 7 -2.42 0.89 -7.06
N ILE A 8 -2.08 -0.39 -7.11
CA ILE A 8 -2.87 -1.47 -7.71
C ILE A 8 -3.43 -2.30 -6.57
N VAL A 9 -4.75 -2.28 -6.40
CA VAL A 9 -5.44 -3.03 -5.36
C VAL A 9 -6.25 -4.14 -6.01
N ARG A 10 -6.06 -5.37 -5.54
CA ARG A 10 -6.79 -6.56 -6.00
C ARG A 10 -7.57 -7.14 -4.83
N VAL A 11 -8.88 -7.22 -5.04
CA VAL A 11 -9.83 -7.86 -4.14
C VAL A 11 -10.81 -8.66 -5.01
N PRO A 12 -11.32 -9.80 -4.51
CA PRO A 12 -12.43 -10.47 -5.16
C PRO A 12 -13.66 -9.54 -5.21
N LYS A 13 -14.32 -9.48 -6.37
CA LYS A 13 -15.51 -8.63 -6.56
C LYS A 13 -16.71 -9.09 -5.73
N ASN A 14 -16.87 -10.40 -5.59
CA ASN A 14 -17.95 -11.03 -4.84
C ASN A 14 -17.34 -11.97 -3.80
N VAL A 15 -17.73 -11.81 -2.55
CA VAL A 15 -17.29 -12.66 -1.43
C VAL A 15 -18.52 -13.11 -0.66
N LYS A 16 -18.56 -14.37 -0.20
CA LYS A 16 -19.67 -14.83 0.63
C LYS A 16 -19.55 -14.28 2.04
N LYS A 17 -20.67 -13.97 2.69
CA LYS A 17 -20.67 -13.63 4.12
C LYS A 17 -19.97 -14.73 4.93
N GLY A 18 -19.04 -14.33 5.80
CA GLY A 18 -18.23 -15.22 6.63
C GLY A 18 -16.94 -15.75 5.98
N GLN A 19 -16.74 -15.53 4.68
CA GLN A 19 -15.56 -16.01 3.96
C GLN A 19 -14.34 -15.13 4.23
N ILE A 20 -13.18 -15.75 4.45
CA ILE A 20 -11.89 -15.06 4.52
C ILE A 20 -11.38 -14.84 3.10
N PHE A 21 -11.04 -13.60 2.78
CA PHE A 21 -10.46 -13.21 1.50
C PHE A 21 -9.17 -12.40 1.70
N LYS A 22 -8.40 -12.25 0.61
CA LYS A 22 -7.14 -11.48 0.62
C LYS A 22 -7.35 -10.13 -0.05
N VAL A 23 -6.98 -9.07 0.65
CA VAL A 23 -6.75 -7.73 0.10
C VAL A 23 -5.29 -7.65 -0.28
N GLN A 24 -5.02 -7.56 -1.58
CA GLN A 24 -3.67 -7.45 -2.12
C GLN A 24 -3.45 -6.04 -2.65
N MET A 25 -2.34 -5.41 -2.28
CA MET A 25 -1.98 -4.08 -2.74
C MET A 25 -0.52 -4.05 -3.20
N VAL A 26 -0.29 -3.44 -4.36
CA VAL A 26 1.04 -3.13 -4.90
C VAL A 26 1.12 -1.63 -5.06
N ILE A 27 2.07 -0.98 -4.41
CA ILE A 27 2.29 0.47 -4.55
C ILE A 27 3.52 0.67 -5.43
N ILE A 28 3.38 1.39 -6.54
CA ILE A 28 4.51 1.70 -7.41
C ILE A 28 5.37 2.78 -6.73
N HIS A 29 6.48 2.36 -6.14
CA HIS A 29 7.36 3.24 -5.37
C HIS A 29 8.82 2.76 -5.42
N PRO A 30 9.82 3.66 -5.56
CA PRO A 30 11.24 3.29 -5.67
C PRO A 30 11.79 2.57 -4.44
N MET A 31 11.35 2.93 -3.23
CA MET A 31 11.85 2.39 -1.96
C MET A 31 13.38 2.47 -1.87
N GLU A 32 13.93 3.65 -2.13
CA GLU A 32 15.37 3.90 -2.03
C GLU A 32 15.78 3.95 -0.55
N THR A 33 16.79 3.16 -0.20
CA THR A 33 17.14 2.90 1.20
C THR A 33 18.00 3.99 1.83
N GLY A 34 18.61 4.84 1.00
CA GLY A 34 19.61 5.82 1.46
C GLY A 34 21.05 5.29 1.45
N LEU A 35 21.24 3.99 1.22
CA LEU A 35 22.55 3.33 1.30
C LEU A 35 23.25 3.23 -0.07
N ARG A 36 22.49 3.30 -1.17
CA ARG A 36 23.05 3.22 -2.52
C ARG A 36 23.85 4.48 -2.83
N LYS A 37 25.02 4.29 -3.44
CA LYS A 37 25.84 5.37 -3.99
C LYS A 37 25.54 5.54 -5.47
N ASP A 38 25.46 6.77 -5.91
CA ASP A 38 25.37 7.11 -7.32
C ASP A 38 26.74 6.79 -7.99
N PRO A 39 26.78 5.97 -9.04
CA PRO A 39 28.03 5.53 -9.65
C PRO A 39 28.76 6.64 -10.42
N LYS A 40 28.09 7.74 -10.78
CA LYS A 40 28.69 8.87 -11.51
C LYS A 40 29.27 9.91 -10.56
N THR A 41 28.63 10.13 -9.43
CA THR A 41 28.99 11.21 -8.48
C THR A 41 29.62 10.69 -7.19
N GLY A 42 29.53 9.39 -6.89
CA GLY A 42 30.02 8.77 -5.65
C GLY A 42 29.21 9.12 -4.40
N LYS A 43 28.20 10.00 -4.52
CA LYS A 43 27.38 10.48 -3.40
C LYS A 43 26.29 9.46 -3.03
N LYS A 44 25.88 9.44 -1.77
CA LYS A 44 24.72 8.65 -1.31
C LYS A 44 23.44 9.22 -1.90
N ILE A 45 22.58 8.35 -2.39
CA ILE A 45 21.26 8.73 -2.89
C ILE A 45 20.34 8.88 -1.68
N PRO A 46 19.62 10.01 -1.51
CA PRO A 46 18.74 10.21 -0.36
C PRO A 46 17.66 9.14 -0.27
N ALA A 47 17.35 8.71 0.95
CA ALA A 47 16.29 7.73 1.20
C ALA A 47 14.94 8.24 0.69
N HIS A 48 14.20 7.38 0.00
CA HIS A 48 12.86 7.67 -0.52
C HIS A 48 12.00 6.42 -0.43
N TYR A 49 11.21 6.32 0.63
CA TYR A 49 10.43 5.14 0.96
C TYR A 49 9.07 5.54 1.55
N ILE A 50 8.10 4.63 1.41
CA ILE A 50 6.79 4.75 2.05
C ILE A 50 6.98 4.61 3.56
N THR A 51 6.37 5.49 4.36
CA THR A 51 6.49 5.49 5.83
C THR A 51 5.34 4.75 6.50
N HIS A 52 4.14 4.89 5.96
CA HIS A 52 2.95 4.25 6.50
C HIS A 52 1.92 3.93 5.42
N VAL A 53 1.17 2.86 5.67
CA VAL A 53 0.02 2.42 4.87
C VAL A 53 -1.11 2.08 5.83
N ASP A 54 -2.19 2.82 5.75
CA ASP A 54 -3.40 2.64 6.55
C ASP A 54 -4.51 2.05 5.67
N LEU A 55 -5.13 0.97 6.15
CA LEU A 55 -6.29 0.35 5.51
C LEU A 55 -7.54 0.66 6.32
N TYR A 56 -8.52 1.27 5.66
CA TYR A 56 -9.84 1.56 6.19
C TYR A 56 -10.89 0.69 5.49
N PHE A 57 -11.89 0.27 6.24
CA PHE A 57 -13.09 -0.38 5.71
C PHE A 57 -14.32 0.33 6.27
N ASN A 58 -15.20 0.80 5.40
CA ASN A 58 -16.40 1.58 5.77
C ASN A 58 -16.06 2.75 6.73
N GLY A 59 -14.93 3.42 6.49
CA GLY A 59 -14.43 4.54 7.30
C GLY A 59 -13.73 4.16 8.61
N LYS A 60 -13.73 2.87 8.99
CA LYS A 60 -13.05 2.39 10.20
C LYS A 60 -11.64 1.91 9.86
N LEU A 61 -10.65 2.31 10.65
CA LEU A 61 -9.28 1.80 10.51
C LEU A 61 -9.26 0.30 10.85
N VAL A 62 -8.89 -0.52 9.87
CA VAL A 62 -8.76 -1.98 10.01
C VAL A 62 -7.34 -2.37 10.35
N THR A 63 -6.36 -1.77 9.67
CA THR A 63 -4.95 -2.02 9.96
C THR A 63 -4.08 -0.83 9.62
N LYS A 64 -2.97 -0.74 10.34
CA LYS A 64 -1.91 0.24 10.14
C LYS A 64 -0.60 -0.49 9.95
N ILE A 65 0.09 -0.20 8.85
CA ILE A 65 1.37 -0.80 8.51
C ILE A 65 2.41 0.31 8.53
N ASN A 66 3.30 0.25 9.52
CA ASN A 66 4.48 1.11 9.56
C ASN A 66 5.61 0.45 8.77
N THR A 67 6.18 1.17 7.82
CA THR A 67 7.19 0.67 6.91
C THR A 67 8.52 1.36 7.13
N SER A 68 9.60 0.73 6.67
CA SER A 68 10.96 1.22 6.82
C SER A 68 11.72 1.11 5.50
N PRO A 69 12.92 1.70 5.39
CA PRO A 69 13.76 1.60 4.20
C PRO A 69 14.13 0.16 3.81
N GLY A 70 13.93 -0.84 4.70
CA GLY A 70 14.21 -2.25 4.41
C GLY A 70 13.20 -2.92 3.47
N ILE A 71 12.10 -2.25 3.13
CA ILE A 71 11.07 -2.80 2.25
C ILE A 71 11.49 -2.68 0.78
N SER A 72 11.27 -3.73 0.00
CA SER A 72 11.65 -3.79 -1.41
C SER A 72 10.87 -2.81 -2.30
N LYS A 73 11.47 -2.43 -3.43
CA LYS A 73 10.84 -1.65 -4.51
C LYS A 73 9.49 -2.25 -4.91
N ASN A 74 8.54 -1.38 -5.21
CA ASN A 74 7.14 -1.72 -5.51
C ASN A 74 6.51 -2.59 -4.40
N PRO A 75 6.40 -2.07 -3.17
CA PRO A 75 6.00 -2.87 -2.03
C PRO A 75 4.64 -3.54 -2.26
N TYR A 76 4.60 -4.82 -1.90
CA TYR A 76 3.41 -5.66 -1.95
C TYR A 76 2.95 -5.96 -0.53
N PHE A 77 1.70 -5.65 -0.21
CA PHE A 77 1.08 -6.03 1.05
C PHE A 77 -0.13 -6.93 0.77
N ALA A 78 -0.30 -7.95 1.61
CA ALA A 78 -1.41 -8.86 1.55
C ALA A 78 -2.01 -9.06 2.94
N ILE A 79 -3.26 -8.65 3.10
CA ILE A 79 -3.98 -8.74 4.37
C ILE A 79 -5.15 -9.70 4.17
N LYS A 80 -5.37 -10.58 5.14
CA LYS A 80 -6.55 -11.43 5.18
C LYS A 80 -7.64 -10.70 5.97
N MET A 81 -8.83 -10.61 5.40
CA MET A 81 -9.99 -10.03 6.06
C MET A 81 -11.18 -10.97 5.89
N LYS A 82 -12.08 -10.99 6.87
CA LYS A 82 -13.34 -11.75 6.80
C LYS A 82 -14.42 -10.83 6.24
N ALA A 83 -15.14 -11.28 5.23
CA ALA A 83 -16.26 -10.55 4.65
C ALA A 83 -17.50 -10.71 5.53
N GLU A 84 -17.82 -9.69 6.32
CA GLU A 84 -19.06 -9.70 7.12
C GLU A 84 -20.18 -8.88 6.48
N GLU A 85 -19.81 -7.81 5.77
CA GLU A 85 -20.70 -6.89 5.08
C GLU A 85 -20.06 -6.35 3.80
N ALA A 86 -20.89 -5.89 2.86
CA ALA A 86 -20.44 -5.14 1.69
C ALA A 86 -19.95 -3.76 2.11
N GLY A 87 -19.01 -3.19 1.35
CA GLY A 87 -18.41 -1.94 1.77
C GLY A 87 -17.33 -1.39 0.86
N THR A 88 -16.72 -0.31 1.32
CA THR A 88 -15.61 0.34 0.62
C THR A 88 -14.33 0.16 1.41
N LEU A 89 -13.33 -0.43 0.76
CA LEU A 89 -11.95 -0.43 1.23
C LEU A 89 -11.27 0.84 0.74
N LYS A 90 -10.63 1.57 1.66
CA LYS A 90 -9.82 2.73 1.38
C LYS A 90 -8.42 2.49 1.91
N ILE A 91 -7.41 2.66 1.06
CA ILE A 91 -6.01 2.60 1.45
C ILE A 91 -5.45 4.00 1.37
N VAL A 92 -4.79 4.46 2.43
CA VAL A 92 -4.08 5.75 2.49
C VAL A 92 -2.63 5.46 2.79
N TYR A 93 -1.71 6.06 2.04
CA TYR A 93 -0.28 5.84 2.24
C TYR A 93 0.53 7.10 1.94
N GLU A 94 1.64 7.23 2.65
CA GLU A 94 2.51 8.39 2.54
C GLU A 94 3.98 7.98 2.48
N ASP A 95 4.81 8.85 1.90
CA ASP A 95 6.25 8.69 1.85
C ASP A 95 6.99 9.72 2.71
N ASN A 96 8.29 9.48 2.91
CA ASN A 96 9.16 10.35 3.69
C ASN A 96 9.52 11.68 2.99
N LYS A 97 9.03 11.93 1.78
CA LYS A 97 9.20 13.18 1.01
C LYS A 97 7.90 13.99 0.93
N GLY A 98 6.88 13.63 1.72
CA GLY A 98 5.60 14.34 1.78
C GLY A 98 4.59 13.92 0.71
N GLY A 99 4.90 12.90 -0.09
CA GLY A 99 3.94 12.29 -1.00
C GLY A 99 2.83 11.61 -0.22
N LYS A 100 1.58 11.90 -0.57
CA LYS A 100 0.39 11.31 0.03
C LYS A 100 -0.55 10.84 -1.07
N TRP A 101 -1.09 9.64 -0.90
CA TRP A 101 -1.98 9.05 -1.88
C TRP A 101 -3.06 8.22 -1.20
N GLU A 102 -4.16 8.05 -1.92
CA GLU A 102 -5.24 7.19 -1.50
C GLU A 102 -5.80 6.38 -2.67
N LYS A 103 -6.38 5.22 -2.35
CA LYS A 103 -7.05 4.36 -3.31
C LYS A 103 -8.27 3.70 -2.68
N GLU A 104 -9.40 3.81 -3.36
CA GLU A 104 -10.65 3.19 -2.93
C GLU A 104 -11.05 2.05 -3.86
N VAL A 105 -11.60 0.98 -3.27
CA VAL A 105 -12.15 -0.18 -3.97
C VAL A 105 -13.40 -0.68 -3.24
N LYS A 106 -14.47 -0.93 -3.99
CA LYS A 106 -15.70 -1.50 -3.45
C LYS A 106 -15.63 -3.02 -3.40
N ILE A 107 -16.17 -3.59 -2.34
CA ILE A 107 -16.37 -5.04 -2.17
C ILE A 107 -17.87 -5.30 -2.01
N ASN A 108 -18.36 -6.24 -2.81
CA ASN A 108 -19.70 -6.78 -2.63
C ASN A 108 -19.61 -8.07 -1.83
N VAL A 109 -20.48 -8.18 -0.83
CA VAL A 109 -20.70 -9.40 -0.08
C VAL A 109 -22.08 -9.92 -0.41
N ALA A 110 -22.13 -11.17 -0.86
CA ALA A 110 -23.36 -11.92 -1.14
C ALA A 110 -23.75 -12.80 0.05
#